data_AF-M0ADN5-F1
#
_entry.id   AF-M0ADN5-F1
#
_cell.length_a   1.000
_cell.length_b   1.000
_cell.length_c   1.000
_cell.angle_alpha   90.00
_cell.angle_beta   90.00
_cell.angle_gamma   90.00
#
_symmetry.space_group_name_H-M   'P 1'
#
loop_
_entity.id
_entity.type
_entity.pdbx_description
1 polymer ?
#
loop_
_entity_poly.entity_id
_entity_poly.type
_entity_poly.pdbx_seq_one_letter_code
_entity_poly.pdbx_strand_id
1 'polypeptide(L)'
;MRLSLPSDQLVLQQLTEGRNTAANIAAEVDRSRNYINQRMPQLYDYGLVIKVGPVEGTGLYEITPKGVATLRLIDDYEEGSEFENRVEDRAELIEVGPPEIIDRGAGQS
;
A
#
# COMPACT_ATOMS: atom_id res chain seq x y z
N MET A 1 5.51 13.30 -5.74
CA MET A 1 4.14 12.76 -5.58
C MET A 1 3.33 13.72 -4.73
N ARG A 2 2.01 13.81 -4.96
CA ARG A 2 1.11 14.68 -4.18
C ARG A 2 0.08 13.84 -3.43
N LEU A 3 0.36 13.54 -2.18
CA LEU A 3 -0.49 12.70 -1.34
C LEU A 3 -1.74 13.46 -0.85
N SER A 4 -2.87 12.76 -0.82
CA SER A 4 -4.13 13.24 -0.26
C SER A 4 -4.28 12.68 1.17
N LEU A 5 -3.65 13.36 2.13
CA LEU A 5 -3.71 12.98 3.54
C LEU A 5 -5.04 13.42 4.20
N PRO A 6 -5.56 12.65 5.17
CA PRO A 6 -5.02 11.39 5.70
C PRO A 6 -5.40 10.16 4.86
N SER A 7 -6.19 10.32 3.80
CA SER A 7 -6.79 9.19 3.09
C SER A 7 -5.76 8.23 2.47
N ASP A 8 -4.73 8.75 1.82
CA ASP A 8 -3.68 7.90 1.21
C ASP A 8 -2.90 7.12 2.28
N GLN A 9 -2.64 7.74 3.43
CA GLN A 9 -2.02 7.07 4.57
C GLN A 9 -2.89 5.91 5.05
N LEU A 10 -4.19 6.12 5.22
CA LEU A 10 -5.14 5.07 5.64
C LEU A 10 -5.19 3.92 4.62
N VAL A 11 -5.20 4.22 3.32
CA VAL A 11 -5.15 3.20 2.26
C VAL A 11 -3.87 2.37 2.35
N LEU A 12 -2.71 3.01 2.48
CA LEU A 12 -1.44 2.31 2.60
C LEU A 12 -1.37 1.47 3.87
N GLN A 13 -1.87 1.97 5.00
CA GLN A 13 -1.97 1.21 6.26
C GLN A 13 -2.79 -0.06 6.08
N GLN A 14 -3.97 0.02 5.46
CA GLN A 14 -4.81 -1.15 5.20
C GLN A 14 -4.10 -2.20 4.32
N LEU A 15 -3.31 -1.77 3.35
CA LEU A 15 -2.57 -2.70 2.49
C LEU A 15 -1.33 -3.33 3.17
N THR A 16 -0.93 -2.87 4.36
CA THR A 16 0.09 -3.58 5.16
C THR A 16 -0.42 -4.89 5.75
N GLU A 17 -1.74 -5.05 5.87
CA GLU A 17 -2.36 -6.30 6.33
C GLU A 17 -2.46 -7.35 5.20
N GLY A 18 -2.25 -6.92 3.95
CA GLY A 18 -2.23 -7.78 2.78
C GLY A 18 -2.96 -7.19 1.59
N ARG A 19 -3.19 -8.03 0.58
CA ARG A 19 -3.87 -7.65 -0.65
C ARG A 19 -5.32 -7.26 -0.39
N ASN A 20 -5.78 -6.17 -0.98
CA ASN A 20 -7.16 -5.74 -0.79
C ASN A 20 -7.76 -5.03 -2.02
N THR A 21 -9.07 -4.92 -2.07
CA THR A 21 -9.78 -4.20 -3.14
C THR A 21 -10.12 -2.78 -2.70
N ALA A 22 -10.26 -1.86 -3.67
CA ALA A 22 -10.69 -0.48 -3.40
C ALA A 22 -12.03 -0.42 -2.64
N ALA A 23 -12.97 -1.32 -2.96
CA ALA A 23 -14.28 -1.39 -2.32
C ALA A 23 -14.21 -1.82 -0.85
N ASN A 24 -13.34 -2.77 -0.52
CA ASN A 24 -13.09 -3.21 0.84
C ASN A 24 -12.37 -2.12 1.64
N ILE A 25 -11.30 -1.53 1.09
CA ILE A 25 -10.57 -0.45 1.76
C ILE A 25 -11.50 0.71 2.10
N ALA A 26 -12.39 1.11 1.19
CA ALA A 26 -13.38 2.15 1.45
C ALA A 26 -14.31 1.85 2.63
N ALA A 27 -14.68 0.59 2.82
CA ALA A 27 -15.50 0.18 3.97
C ALA A 27 -14.73 0.28 5.30
N GLU A 28 -13.42 0.03 5.28
CA GLU A 28 -12.56 0.08 6.48
C GLU A 28 -12.13 1.51 6.86
N VAL A 29 -11.85 2.38 5.88
CA VAL A 29 -11.23 3.70 6.15
C VAL A 29 -12.22 4.86 6.32
N ASP A 30 -13.52 4.58 6.50
CA ASP A 30 -14.61 5.58 6.56
C ASP A 30 -14.51 6.63 5.43
N ARG A 31 -14.35 6.16 4.19
CA ARG A 31 -14.32 7.00 2.98
C ARG A 31 -15.26 6.43 1.93
N SER A 32 -15.82 7.30 1.11
CA SER A 32 -16.71 6.84 0.03
C SER A 32 -15.95 5.95 -0.97
N ARG A 33 -16.63 4.93 -1.48
CA ARG A 33 -16.10 4.04 -2.53
C ARG A 33 -15.65 4.82 -3.76
N ASN A 34 -16.43 5.82 -4.19
CA ASN A 34 -16.07 6.65 -5.34
C ASN A 34 -14.73 7.37 -5.12
N TYR A 35 -14.53 7.92 -3.92
CA TYR A 35 -13.29 8.60 -3.58
C TYR A 35 -12.08 7.64 -3.56
N ILE A 36 -12.19 6.48 -2.90
CA ILE A 36 -11.10 5.48 -2.91
C ILE A 36 -10.80 4.97 -4.33
N ASN A 37 -11.83 4.72 -5.15
CA ASN A 37 -11.64 4.33 -6.55
C ASN A 37 -10.89 5.37 -7.39
N GLN A 38 -10.98 6.66 -7.04
CA GLN A 38 -10.18 7.72 -7.68
C GLN A 38 -8.76 7.78 -7.14
N ARG A 39 -8.54 7.43 -5.86
CA ARG A 39 -7.21 7.40 -5.24
C ARG A 39 -6.37 6.24 -5.74
N MET A 40 -6.93 5.04 -5.88
CA MET A 40 -6.15 3.83 -6.20
C MET A 40 -5.34 3.93 -7.51
N PRO A 41 -5.87 4.47 -8.63
CA PRO A 41 -5.06 4.71 -9.83
C PRO A 41 -3.89 5.67 -9.58
N GLN A 42 -4.09 6.71 -8.78
CA GLN A 42 -3.01 7.67 -8.48
C GLN A 42 -1.90 7.04 -7.63
N LEU A 43 -2.27 6.25 -6.61
CA LEU A 43 -1.31 5.52 -5.79
C LEU A 43 -0.53 4.48 -6.62
N TYR A 44 -1.20 3.88 -7.62
CA TYR A 44 -0.56 3.00 -8.59
C TYR A 44 0.42 3.77 -9.48
N ASP A 45 0.02 4.94 -10.00
CA ASP A 45 0.89 5.78 -10.83
C ASP A 45 2.11 6.29 -10.07
N TYR A 46 1.99 6.53 -8.75
CA TYR A 46 3.11 6.86 -7.87
C TYR A 46 4.04 5.67 -7.56
N GLY A 47 3.64 4.45 -7.93
CA GLY A 47 4.36 3.22 -7.64
C GLY A 47 4.24 2.76 -6.19
N LEU A 48 3.27 3.28 -5.42
CA LEU A 48 3.07 2.93 -4.01
C LEU A 48 2.28 1.62 -3.84
N VAL A 49 1.52 1.24 -4.86
CA VAL A 49 0.76 0.00 -4.92
C VAL A 49 0.89 -0.62 -6.32
N ILE A 50 0.69 -1.93 -6.42
CA ILE A 50 0.59 -2.67 -7.68
C ILE A 50 -0.77 -3.36 -7.78
N LYS A 51 -1.24 -3.59 -9.01
CA LYS A 51 -2.39 -4.45 -9.28
C LYS A 51 -1.93 -5.91 -9.35
N VAL A 52 -2.64 -6.81 -8.67
CA VAL A 52 -2.27 -8.23 -8.59
C VAL A 52 -3.46 -9.13 -8.88
N GLY A 53 -3.17 -10.36 -9.34
CA GLY A 53 -4.17 -11.40 -9.59
C GLY A 53 -4.08 -11.97 -11.02
N PRO A 54 -4.56 -13.20 -11.22
CA PRO A 54 -4.47 -13.90 -12.51
C PRO A 54 -5.46 -13.36 -13.56
N VAL A 55 -6.45 -12.58 -13.13
CA VAL A 55 -7.47 -11.98 -13.99
C VAL A 55 -7.26 -10.47 -14.01
N GLU A 56 -7.18 -9.89 -15.20
CA GLU A 56 -7.09 -8.44 -15.34
C GLU A 56 -8.36 -7.76 -14.79
N GLY A 57 -8.18 -6.60 -14.14
CA GLY A 57 -9.31 -5.77 -13.71
C GLY A 57 -10.04 -6.25 -12.45
N THR A 58 -9.48 -7.16 -11.66
CA THR A 58 -10.05 -7.57 -10.35
C THR A 58 -10.14 -6.41 -9.34
N GLY A 59 -9.36 -5.34 -9.55
CA GLY A 59 -9.24 -4.23 -8.61
C GLY A 59 -8.56 -4.65 -7.30
N LEU A 60 -7.78 -5.74 -7.32
CA LEU A 60 -6.99 -6.21 -6.20
C LEU A 60 -5.61 -5.55 -6.23
N TYR A 61 -5.22 -4.96 -5.10
CA TYR A 61 -4.00 -4.21 -4.94
C TYR A 61 -3.11 -4.77 -3.83
N GLU A 62 -1.81 -4.59 -3.99
CA GLU A 62 -0.77 -4.93 -3.01
C GLU A 62 0.14 -3.71 -2.80
N ILE A 63 0.60 -3.47 -1.57
CA ILE A 63 1.55 -2.39 -1.29
C ILE A 63 2.95 -2.74 -1.81
N THR A 64 3.69 -1.76 -2.33
CA THR A 64 5.08 -1.94 -2.76
C THR A 64 6.07 -1.57 -1.66
N PRO A 65 7.37 -1.92 -1.79
CA PRO A 65 8.42 -1.36 -0.93
C PRO A 65 8.38 0.16 -0.84
N LYS A 66 8.12 0.85 -1.96
CA LYS A 66 7.95 2.31 -2.02
C LYS A 66 6.72 2.80 -1.25
N GLY A 67 5.61 2.07 -1.31
CA GLY A 67 4.42 2.33 -0.50
C GLY A 67 4.68 2.21 1.00
N VAL A 68 5.39 1.16 1.42
CA VAL A 68 5.80 0.98 2.82
C VAL A 68 6.77 2.09 3.25
N ALA A 69 7.77 2.42 2.42
CA ALA A 69 8.69 3.53 2.69
C ALA A 69 7.95 4.85 2.89
N THR A 70 7.01 5.16 1.99
CA THR A 70 6.13 6.35 2.08
C THR A 70 5.37 6.37 3.40
N LEU A 71 4.76 5.24 3.79
CA LEU A 71 4.02 5.15 5.04
C LEU A 71 4.94 5.33 6.27
N ARG A 72 6.18 4.86 6.23
CA ARG A 72 7.15 5.00 7.32
C ARG A 72 7.68 6.43 7.48
N LEU A 73 7.67 7.22 6.42
CA LEU A 73 8.16 8.60 6.40
C LEU A 73 7.02 9.63 6.41
N ILE A 74 5.77 9.18 6.53
CA ILE A 74 4.57 10.00 6.31
C ILE A 74 4.43 11.17 7.29
N ASP A 75 4.98 11.04 8.50
CA ASP A 75 4.94 12.09 9.53
C ASP A 75 5.80 13.31 9.14
N ASP A 76 6.81 13.11 8.28
CA ASP A 76 7.67 14.16 7.72
C ASP A 76 7.28 14.50 6.27
N TYR A 77 6.03 14.22 5.87
CA TYR A 77 5.62 14.43 4.48
C TYR A 77 5.62 15.91 4.10
N GLU A 78 6.42 16.25 3.10
CA GLU A 78 6.39 17.52 2.39
C GLU A 78 6.35 17.24 0.88
N GLU A 79 5.51 17.98 0.14
CA GLU A 79 5.42 17.82 -1.31
C GLU A 79 6.71 18.31 -1.97
N GLY A 80 7.43 17.42 -2.64
CA GLY A 80 8.65 17.77 -3.37
C GLY A 80 9.56 16.57 -3.63
N SER A 81 10.61 16.81 -4.41
CA SER A 81 11.59 15.79 -4.79
C SER A 81 12.41 15.27 -3.61
N GLU A 82 12.62 16.06 -2.57
CA GLU A 82 13.37 15.64 -1.38
C GLU A 82 12.66 14.49 -0.64
N PHE A 83 11.35 14.60 -0.43
CA PHE A 83 10.56 13.51 0.14
C PHE A 83 10.60 12.27 -0.76
N GLU A 84 10.45 12.45 -2.07
CA GLU A 84 10.50 11.33 -3.02
C GLU A 84 11.84 10.60 -2.99
N ASN A 85 12.96 11.33 -2.95
CA ASN A 85 14.30 10.73 -2.86
C ASN A 85 14.45 9.92 -1.57
N ARG A 86 14.03 10.48 -0.41
CA ARG A 86 14.05 9.75 0.88
C ARG A 86 13.21 8.47 0.82
N VAL A 87 12.07 8.51 0.13
CA VAL A 87 11.20 7.36 -0.07
C VAL A 87 11.89 6.30 -0.93
N GLU A 88 12.53 6.67 -2.04
CA GLU A 88 13.26 5.74 -2.90
C GLU A 88 14.43 5.09 -2.13
N ASP A 89 15.28 5.89 -1.47
CA ASP A 89 16.40 5.39 -0.66
C ASP A 89 15.93 4.40 0.42
N ARG A 90 14.79 4.70 1.06
CA ARG A 90 14.22 3.82 2.09
C ARG A 90 13.63 2.55 1.49
N ALA A 91 13.08 2.60 0.29
CA ALA A 91 12.46 1.48 -0.40
C ALA A 91 13.49 0.40 -0.77
N GLU A 92 14.73 0.78 -1.07
CA GLU A 92 15.84 -0.17 -1.33
C GLU A 92 16.13 -1.08 -0.12
N LEU A 93 15.75 -0.63 1.08
CA LEU A 93 15.93 -1.35 2.34
C LEU A 93 14.67 -2.10 2.79
N ILE A 94 13.67 -2.23 1.93
CA ILE A 94 12.39 -2.87 2.24
C ILE A 94 12.11 -3.98 1.24
N GLU A 95 11.78 -5.15 1.76
CA GLU A 95 11.23 -6.26 1.00
C GLU A 95 9.76 -6.46 1.40
N VAL A 96 8.88 -6.58 0.40
CA VAL A 96 7.49 -6.99 0.59
C VAL A 96 7.35 -8.39 0.02
N GLY A 97 7.29 -9.38 0.90
CA GLY A 97 7.14 -10.78 0.56
C GLY A 97 5.70 -11.28 0.72
N PRO A 98 5.41 -12.51 0.24
CA PRO A 98 4.15 -13.18 0.54
C PRO A 98 3.97 -13.37 2.06
N PRO A 99 2.74 -13.63 2.52
CA PRO A 99 2.50 -13.94 3.93
C PRO A 99 3.30 -15.17 4.37
N GLU A 100 3.88 -15.10 5.56
CA GLU A 100 4.56 -16.22 6.20
C GLU A 100 3.54 -17.21 6.78
N ILE A 101 3.69 -18.50 6.49
CA ILE A 101 2.86 -19.58 7.06
C ILE A 101 3.58 -20.17 8.27
N ILE A 102 2.99 -20.03 9.46
CA ILE A 102 3.57 -20.55 10.72
C ILE A 102 2.80 -21.80 11.16
N ASP A 103 3.42 -22.97 11.03
CA ASP A 103 2.92 -24.24 11.58
C ASP A 103 3.75 -24.66 12.81
N ARG A 104 3.18 -24.49 14.00
CA ARG A 104 3.84 -24.84 15.28
C ARG A 104 3.66 -26.31 15.69
N GLY A 105 2.91 -27.09 14.91
CA GLY A 105 2.58 -28.50 15.18
C GLY A 105 3.27 -29.50 14.27
N ALA A 106 3.83 -29.06 13.13
CA ALA A 106 4.44 -29.93 12.11
C ALA A 106 5.58 -30.86 12.60
N GLY A 107 6.15 -30.63 13.78
CA GLY A 107 7.22 -31.45 14.36
C GLY A 107 6.80 -32.40 15.48
N GLN A 108 5.50 -32.48 15.81
CA GLN A 108 4.99 -33.38 16.85
C GLN A 108 4.40 -34.63 16.16
N SER A 109 5.24 -35.65 15.99
CA SER A 109 4.84 -37.02 15.60
C SER A 109 5.59 -38.02 16.47
#